data_AF-A0A850J6X2-F1
#
_entry.id   AF-A0A850J6X2-F1
#
_cell.length_a   1.000
_cell.length_b   1.000
_cell.length_c   1.000
_cell.angle_alpha   90.00
_cell.angle_beta   90.00
_cell.angle_gamma   90.00
#
_symmetry.space_group_name_H-M   'P 1'
#
loop_
_entity.id
_entity.type
_entity.pdbx_description
1 polymer ?
#
loop_
_entity_poly.entity_id
_entity_poly.type
_entity_poly.pdbx_seq_one_letter_code
_entity_poly.pdbx_strand_id
1 'polypeptide(L)'
;MASVEITEQNVRSQAGEEAFEFGRSLADRGVVDAVTVEGTRVGAHVEDAAVNLLVTTAGLDADCAHTHCAAPVPRLCEHAVAVALTWLRSGAERREPDLLAVLRTKDSGWLAAKLAELAAGDPALTSRLLEAAGGPDALVVQELRDDIASVVAEMTAERDDGYYEFDEWYPDTEDLEEVLDDIEGLLEEAPDAVVDLTEDAIRLLEDVLGDGCFGSDLPDALARAADLHLDACRAGAPDPVALAGRLLAGALRSGWGTFDNLAEYADVLGPEGLNRYGELLERERPAPNGSGREPYRLRKLREGLARAQGGTDAVVEFLARTASRSWDFVHIADVLIEDGRDDDALVWITRGLSDDPADPRLLSLALDCHRRAGRDADALEVLWTRFTTAPTVQTYVDLTDAAGQDATWGARAMELLRTRTVEHADLLVRILLRQDDVPAAWDIVQNHRVDHDLRMRVVETHARTHPEDAIPIYRDLAETHVRRGSRPGYQDAIRCLLTAQNLAGRCGQETEYSEFVAQLRAAHPGKKLLQQLLDRAGLQAPG
;
A
#
# COMPACT_ATOMS: atom_id res chain seq x y z
N MET A 1 -33.16 -0.68 -47.63
CA MET A 1 -34.22 -0.09 -48.49
C MET A 1 -34.17 -0.79 -49.83
N ALA A 2 -35.28 -1.36 -50.30
CA ALA A 2 -35.30 -2.09 -51.57
C ALA A 2 -35.01 -1.10 -52.72
N SER A 3 -33.85 -1.21 -53.34
CA SER A 3 -33.50 -0.45 -54.54
C SER A 3 -34.43 -0.90 -55.66
N VAL A 4 -35.22 0.01 -56.22
CA VAL A 4 -36.01 -0.30 -57.42
C VAL A 4 -35.04 -0.63 -58.56
N GLU A 5 -35.13 -1.85 -59.08
CA GLU A 5 -34.44 -2.26 -60.29
C GLU A 5 -35.12 -1.58 -61.47
N ILE A 6 -34.36 -0.73 -62.18
CA ILE A 6 -34.86 -0.03 -63.36
C ILE A 6 -34.63 -0.96 -64.55
N THR A 7 -35.70 -1.37 -65.23
CA THR A 7 -35.62 -2.16 -66.46
C THR A 7 -36.10 -1.34 -67.65
N GLU A 8 -35.78 -1.79 -68.86
CA GLU A 8 -36.32 -1.22 -70.10
C GLU A 8 -37.86 -1.19 -70.11
N GLN A 9 -38.50 -2.21 -69.49
CA GLN A 9 -39.95 -2.26 -69.34
C GLN A 9 -40.48 -1.19 -68.38
N ASN A 10 -39.75 -0.86 -67.30
CA ASN A 10 -40.09 0.26 -66.42
C ASN A 10 -40.02 1.58 -67.18
N VAL A 11 -38.94 1.83 -67.93
CA VAL A 11 -38.77 3.04 -68.75
C VAL A 11 -39.90 3.16 -69.77
N ARG A 12 -40.22 2.07 -70.48
CA ARG A 12 -41.34 2.02 -71.45
C ARG A 12 -42.68 2.35 -70.81
N SER A 13 -42.95 1.80 -69.63
CA SER A 13 -44.21 2.04 -68.93
C SER A 13 -44.38 3.50 -68.48
N GLN A 14 -43.28 4.16 -68.11
CA GLN A 14 -43.29 5.56 -67.65
C GLN A 14 -43.31 6.56 -68.80
N ALA A 15 -42.60 6.32 -69.90
CA ALA A 15 -42.58 7.22 -71.05
C ALA A 15 -43.86 7.13 -71.92
N GLY A 16 -44.41 5.92 -72.07
CA GLY A 16 -45.38 5.59 -73.10
C GLY A 16 -44.72 5.25 -74.44
N GLU A 17 -45.43 4.51 -75.29
CA GLU A 17 -44.84 3.82 -76.46
C GLU A 17 -44.18 4.77 -77.47
N GLU A 18 -44.79 5.93 -77.75
CA GLU A 18 -44.29 6.88 -78.75
C GLU A 18 -42.97 7.55 -78.30
N ALA A 19 -42.91 8.04 -77.06
CA ALA A 19 -41.70 8.62 -76.48
C ALA A 19 -40.61 7.56 -76.26
N PHE A 20 -41.01 6.33 -75.93
CA PHE A 20 -40.09 5.21 -75.78
C PHE A 20 -39.39 4.86 -77.09
N GLU A 21 -40.16 4.69 -78.18
CA GLU A 21 -39.60 4.36 -79.50
C GLU A 21 -38.71 5.48 -80.05
N PHE A 22 -39.08 6.75 -79.81
CA PHE A 22 -38.24 7.88 -80.20
C PHE A 22 -36.96 7.97 -79.37
N GLY A 23 -37.05 7.82 -78.05
CA GLY A 23 -35.88 7.80 -77.17
C GLY A 23 -34.94 6.64 -77.45
N ARG A 24 -35.48 5.46 -77.81
CA ARG A 24 -34.71 4.31 -78.27
C ARG A 24 -33.94 4.63 -79.56
N SER A 25 -34.58 5.30 -80.52
CA SER A 25 -33.91 5.76 -81.74
C SER A 25 -32.76 6.73 -81.45
N LEU A 26 -32.91 7.65 -80.50
CA LEU A 26 -31.84 8.55 -80.06
C LEU A 26 -30.67 7.78 -79.43
N ALA A 27 -30.95 6.83 -78.54
CA ALA A 27 -29.93 5.96 -77.94
C ALA A 27 -29.22 5.09 -78.99
N ASP A 28 -29.95 4.53 -79.96
CA ASP A 28 -29.40 3.69 -81.05
C ASP A 28 -28.55 4.49 -82.04
N ARG A 29 -28.90 5.77 -82.27
CA ARG A 29 -28.10 6.71 -83.08
C ARG A 29 -26.80 7.13 -82.42
N GLY A 30 -26.60 6.85 -81.12
CA GLY A 30 -25.41 7.22 -80.38
C GLY A 30 -25.26 8.74 -80.18
N VAL A 31 -26.37 9.47 -80.12
CA VAL A 31 -26.37 10.94 -79.86
C VAL A 31 -26.42 11.30 -78.37
N VAL A 32 -26.30 10.29 -77.50
CA VAL A 32 -26.19 10.45 -76.04
C VAL A 32 -24.72 10.38 -75.66
N ASP A 33 -24.23 11.40 -74.98
CA ASP A 33 -22.87 11.45 -74.45
C ASP A 33 -22.64 10.40 -73.35
N ALA A 34 -21.39 10.27 -72.91
CA ALA A 34 -21.03 9.36 -71.82
C ALA A 34 -21.86 9.65 -70.56
N VAL A 35 -22.60 8.64 -70.11
CA VAL A 35 -23.46 8.74 -68.93
C VAL A 35 -22.63 8.81 -67.65
N THR A 36 -22.93 9.76 -66.78
CA THR A 36 -22.38 9.87 -65.42
C THR A 36 -23.38 9.33 -64.39
N VAL A 37 -22.90 8.57 -63.41
CA VAL A 37 -23.74 7.97 -62.35
C VAL A 37 -23.18 8.36 -60.98
N GLU A 38 -23.98 9.07 -60.19
CA GLU A 38 -23.64 9.50 -58.83
C GLU A 38 -24.79 9.18 -57.86
N GLY A 39 -24.64 8.11 -57.07
CA GLY A 39 -25.69 7.64 -56.17
C GLY A 39 -26.99 7.30 -56.89
N THR A 40 -28.05 8.09 -56.64
CA THR A 40 -29.36 7.96 -57.29
C THR A 40 -29.53 8.83 -58.53
N ARG A 41 -28.52 9.59 -58.94
CA ARG A 41 -28.57 10.48 -60.12
C ARG A 41 -27.82 9.91 -61.30
N VAL A 42 -28.40 10.06 -62.48
CA VAL A 42 -27.81 9.66 -63.76
C VAL A 42 -27.88 10.84 -64.73
N GLY A 43 -26.75 11.33 -65.21
CA GLY A 43 -26.67 12.51 -66.07
C GLY A 43 -26.07 12.20 -67.44
N ALA A 44 -26.57 12.84 -68.50
CA ALA A 44 -25.91 12.87 -69.80
C ALA A 44 -26.39 14.07 -70.63
N HIS A 45 -25.69 14.37 -71.72
CA HIS A 45 -26.18 15.23 -72.78
C HIS A 45 -26.77 14.40 -73.92
N VAL A 46 -27.90 14.83 -74.46
CA VAL A 46 -28.49 14.28 -75.69
C VAL A 46 -28.52 15.41 -76.70
N GLU A 47 -27.69 15.31 -77.74
CA GLU A 47 -27.36 16.44 -78.62
C GLU A 47 -26.93 17.67 -77.78
N ASP A 48 -27.66 18.78 -77.82
CA ASP A 48 -27.36 20.01 -77.06
C ASP A 48 -28.13 20.14 -75.73
N ALA A 49 -28.89 19.11 -75.32
CA ALA A 49 -29.75 19.16 -74.13
C ALA A 49 -29.16 18.38 -72.93
N ALA A 50 -29.06 19.04 -71.78
CA ALA A 50 -28.75 18.38 -70.50
C ALA A 50 -29.94 17.57 -69.98
N VAL A 51 -29.70 16.33 -69.58
CA VAL A 51 -30.70 15.43 -69.03
C VAL A 51 -30.17 14.81 -67.73
N ASN A 52 -30.93 14.96 -66.65
CA ASN A 52 -30.65 14.37 -65.35
C ASN A 52 -31.82 13.49 -64.94
N LEU A 53 -31.54 12.21 -64.69
CA LEU A 53 -32.49 11.26 -64.12
C LEU A 53 -32.23 11.13 -62.62
N LEU A 54 -33.32 11.03 -61.86
CA LEU A 54 -33.30 10.69 -60.45
C LEU A 54 -34.04 9.36 -60.26
N VAL A 55 -33.35 8.38 -59.70
CA VAL A 55 -33.95 7.10 -59.31
C VAL A 55 -34.68 7.29 -57.99
N THR A 56 -35.99 7.04 -57.99
CA THR A 56 -36.85 7.08 -56.82
C THR A 56 -37.42 5.70 -56.51
N THR A 57 -38.10 5.57 -55.37
CA THR A 57 -38.84 4.34 -55.01
C THR A 57 -40.05 4.08 -55.91
N ALA A 58 -40.44 5.04 -56.76
CA ALA A 58 -41.53 4.92 -57.73
C ALA A 58 -41.05 4.77 -59.19
N GLY A 59 -39.73 4.76 -59.44
CA GLY A 59 -39.09 4.58 -60.75
C GLY A 59 -38.16 5.75 -61.10
N LEU A 60 -38.27 6.35 -62.30
CA LEU A 60 -37.42 7.46 -62.72
C LEU A 60 -38.18 8.79 -62.73
N ASP A 61 -37.60 9.79 -62.10
CA ASP A 61 -37.88 11.19 -62.38
C ASP A 61 -36.82 11.74 -63.34
N ALA A 62 -37.17 12.74 -64.14
CA ALA A 62 -36.26 13.34 -65.10
C ALA A 62 -36.40 14.86 -65.16
N ASP A 63 -35.26 15.53 -65.27
CA ASP A 63 -35.13 16.93 -65.59
C ASP A 63 -34.39 17.05 -66.93
N CYS A 64 -35.00 17.72 -67.91
CA CYS A 64 -34.48 17.84 -69.27
C CYS A 64 -34.48 19.32 -69.68
N ALA A 65 -33.32 19.83 -70.06
CA ALA A 65 -33.13 21.23 -70.44
C ALA A 65 -33.60 21.55 -71.88
N HIS A 66 -34.17 20.60 -72.61
CA HIS A 66 -34.63 20.81 -73.98
C HIS A 66 -35.92 21.65 -74.03
N THR A 67 -35.89 22.77 -74.77
CA THR A 67 -36.94 23.82 -74.79
C THR A 67 -38.35 23.33 -75.12
N HIS A 68 -38.48 22.19 -75.82
CA HIS A 68 -39.77 21.62 -76.21
C HIS A 68 -40.20 20.41 -75.37
N CYS A 69 -39.37 19.97 -74.42
CA CYS A 69 -39.70 18.90 -73.49
C CYS A 69 -40.41 19.50 -72.27
N ALA A 70 -41.64 19.96 -72.45
CA ALA A 70 -42.45 20.41 -71.34
C ALA A 70 -42.93 19.18 -70.53
N ALA A 71 -42.44 19.00 -69.30
CA ALA A 71 -43.18 18.29 -68.28
C ALA A 71 -43.22 19.18 -67.01
N PRO A 72 -44.43 19.33 -66.44
CA PRO A 72 -44.69 18.51 -65.26
C PRO A 72 -45.96 17.68 -65.47
N VAL A 73 -45.79 16.51 -66.07
CA VAL A 73 -46.73 15.39 -66.08
C VAL A 73 -45.88 14.11 -66.08
N PRO A 74 -46.35 12.98 -65.52
CA PRO A 74 -45.50 11.93 -64.93
C PRO A 74 -44.90 10.97 -65.97
N ARG A 75 -44.52 11.50 -67.13
CA ARG A 75 -43.98 10.72 -68.24
C ARG A 75 -42.61 11.23 -68.64
N LEU A 76 -41.68 10.31 -68.81
CA LEU A 76 -40.34 10.60 -69.28
C LEU A 76 -40.40 11.13 -70.73
N CYS A 77 -39.67 12.20 -71.02
CA CYS A 77 -39.47 12.63 -72.40
C CYS A 77 -38.55 11.66 -73.15
N GLU A 78 -38.54 11.77 -74.47
CA GLU A 78 -37.69 10.98 -75.35
C GLU A 78 -36.19 11.10 -75.01
N HIS A 79 -35.72 12.27 -74.58
CA HIS A 79 -34.33 12.48 -74.15
C HIS A 79 -34.04 11.74 -72.82
N ALA A 80 -34.97 11.77 -71.87
CA ALA A 80 -34.87 11.03 -70.62
C ALA A 80 -34.87 9.51 -70.84
N VAL A 81 -35.69 9.03 -71.78
CA VAL A 81 -35.65 7.64 -72.24
C VAL A 81 -34.29 7.31 -72.85
N ALA A 82 -33.75 8.17 -73.71
CA ALA A 82 -32.47 7.93 -74.37
C ALA A 82 -31.32 7.79 -73.36
N VAL A 83 -31.27 8.65 -72.33
CA VAL A 83 -30.30 8.55 -71.24
C VAL A 83 -30.52 7.28 -70.41
N ALA A 84 -31.77 6.94 -70.07
CA ALA A 84 -32.09 5.76 -69.28
C ALA A 84 -31.68 4.46 -70.02
N LEU A 85 -31.96 4.35 -71.32
CA LEU A 85 -31.57 3.20 -72.13
C LEU A 85 -30.06 3.11 -72.30
N THR A 86 -29.39 4.25 -72.51
CA THR A 86 -27.92 4.29 -72.63
C THR A 86 -27.25 3.88 -71.33
N TRP A 87 -27.79 4.30 -70.18
CA TRP A 87 -27.36 3.86 -68.85
C TRP A 87 -27.54 2.35 -68.64
N LEU A 88 -28.72 1.81 -68.97
CA LEU A 88 -29.01 0.37 -68.85
C LEU A 88 -28.09 -0.48 -69.74
N ARG A 89 -27.76 0.02 -70.94
CA ARG A 89 -26.88 -0.67 -71.91
C ARG A 89 -25.40 -0.57 -71.54
N SER A 90 -24.97 0.54 -70.93
CA SER A 90 -23.57 0.73 -70.53
C SER A 90 -23.17 -0.14 -69.34
N GLY A 91 -24.14 -0.63 -68.57
CA GLY A 91 -23.89 -1.41 -67.37
C GLY A 91 -23.17 -0.61 -66.28
N ALA A 92 -23.25 0.73 -66.33
CA ALA A 92 -22.61 1.58 -65.34
C ALA A 92 -23.25 1.38 -63.96
N GLU A 93 -22.51 0.68 -63.09
CA GLU A 93 -22.95 0.36 -61.74
C GLU A 93 -23.07 1.62 -60.86
N ARG A 94 -24.08 1.62 -59.98
CA ARG A 94 -24.20 2.63 -58.93
C ARG A 94 -23.02 2.44 -57.97
N ARG A 95 -22.12 3.41 -57.90
CA ARG A 95 -21.15 3.48 -56.80
C ARG A 95 -21.83 4.10 -55.58
N GLU A 96 -22.45 3.27 -54.76
CA GLU A 96 -22.71 3.66 -53.38
C GLU A 96 -21.36 3.65 -52.64
N PRO A 97 -20.98 4.75 -51.96
CA PRO A 97 -19.84 4.70 -51.07
C PRO A 97 -20.14 3.65 -49.98
N ASP A 98 -19.28 2.65 -49.85
CA ASP A 98 -19.41 1.61 -48.84
C ASP A 98 -19.23 2.25 -47.45
N LEU A 99 -20.36 2.56 -46.81
CA LEU A 99 -20.43 3.17 -45.50
C LEU A 99 -19.64 2.33 -44.48
N LEU A 100 -19.72 1.00 -44.56
CA LEU A 100 -19.01 0.11 -43.65
C LEU A 100 -17.49 0.24 -43.82
N ALA A 101 -17.02 0.32 -45.07
CA ALA A 101 -15.59 0.53 -45.36
C ALA A 101 -15.09 1.88 -44.82
N VAL A 102 -15.90 2.94 -44.90
CA VAL A 102 -15.54 4.26 -44.34
C VAL A 102 -15.55 4.23 -42.81
N LEU A 103 -16.57 3.63 -42.18
CA LEU A 103 -16.67 3.53 -40.72
C LEU A 103 -15.51 2.73 -40.12
N ARG A 104 -15.02 1.69 -40.80
CA ARG A 104 -13.82 0.92 -40.38
C ARG A 104 -12.54 1.74 -40.27
N THR A 105 -12.48 2.92 -40.89
CA THR A 105 -11.30 3.81 -40.80
C THR A 105 -11.37 4.81 -39.65
N LYS A 106 -12.48 4.83 -38.89
CA LYS A 106 -12.69 5.75 -37.77
C LYS A 106 -12.23 5.14 -36.45
N ASP A 107 -11.98 6.01 -35.48
CA ASP A 107 -11.67 5.59 -34.12
C ASP A 107 -12.91 5.03 -33.42
N SER A 108 -12.69 4.05 -32.53
CA SER A 108 -13.75 3.36 -31.80
C SER A 108 -14.54 4.31 -30.91
N GLY A 109 -13.90 5.32 -30.31
CA GLY A 109 -14.57 6.31 -29.45
C GLY A 109 -15.57 7.18 -30.22
N TRP A 110 -15.20 7.66 -31.40
CA TRP A 110 -16.09 8.40 -32.29
C TRP A 110 -17.26 7.54 -32.77
N LEU A 111 -17.01 6.27 -33.11
CA LEU A 111 -18.06 5.33 -33.51
C LEU A 111 -19.05 5.07 -32.37
N ALA A 112 -18.55 4.84 -31.15
CA ALA A 112 -19.38 4.65 -29.97
C ALA A 112 -20.24 5.89 -29.67
N ALA A 113 -19.64 7.08 -29.71
CA ALA A 113 -20.36 8.34 -29.51
C ALA A 113 -21.46 8.54 -30.56
N LYS A 114 -21.21 8.20 -31.82
CA LYS A 114 -22.22 8.29 -32.89
C LYS A 114 -23.33 7.26 -32.74
N LEU A 115 -23.01 6.04 -32.30
CA LEU A 115 -24.03 5.03 -32.01
C LEU A 115 -24.90 5.44 -30.82
N ALA A 116 -24.31 5.99 -29.76
CA ALA A 116 -25.03 6.51 -28.61
C ALA A 116 -25.94 7.69 -28.99
N GLU A 117 -25.45 8.62 -29.82
CA GLU A 117 -26.25 9.74 -30.34
C GLU A 117 -27.46 9.25 -31.16
N LEU A 118 -27.27 8.22 -31.99
CA LEU A 118 -28.36 7.59 -32.75
C LEU A 118 -29.36 6.86 -31.85
N ALA A 119 -28.89 6.27 -30.74
CA ALA A 119 -29.71 5.52 -29.79
C ALA A 119 -30.45 6.42 -28.78
N ALA A 120 -29.96 7.63 -28.49
CA ALA A 120 -30.47 8.51 -27.44
C ALA A 120 -31.98 8.84 -27.54
N GLY A 121 -32.58 8.71 -28.73
CA GLY A 121 -34.02 8.92 -28.96
C GLY A 121 -34.84 7.64 -29.21
N ASP A 122 -34.21 6.47 -29.23
CA ASP A 122 -34.86 5.20 -29.58
C ASP A 122 -34.54 4.12 -28.53
N PRO A 123 -35.43 3.93 -27.53
CA PRO A 123 -35.24 2.94 -26.46
C PRO A 123 -35.07 1.51 -26.98
N ALA A 124 -35.68 1.16 -28.12
CA ALA A 124 -35.54 -0.18 -28.70
C ALA A 124 -34.17 -0.37 -29.35
N LEU A 125 -33.62 0.68 -29.96
CA LEU A 125 -32.25 0.67 -30.47
C LEU A 125 -31.23 0.62 -29.33
N THR A 126 -31.46 1.37 -28.25
CA THR A 126 -30.64 1.31 -27.04
C THR A 126 -30.60 -0.10 -26.47
N SER A 127 -31.76 -0.74 -26.20
CA SER A 127 -31.80 -2.12 -25.73
C SER A 127 -31.07 -3.07 -26.67
N ARG A 128 -31.26 -2.96 -27.99
CA ARG A 128 -30.60 -3.85 -28.95
C ARG A 128 -29.09 -3.65 -29.03
N LEU A 129 -28.60 -2.42 -28.87
CA LEU A 129 -27.17 -2.14 -28.88
C LEU A 129 -26.51 -2.64 -27.60
N LEU A 130 -27.18 -2.50 -26.45
CA LEU A 130 -26.74 -3.08 -25.18
C LEU A 130 -26.72 -4.61 -25.25
N GLU A 131 -27.81 -5.23 -25.74
CA GLU A 131 -27.87 -6.67 -25.97
C GLU A 131 -26.78 -7.17 -26.94
N ALA A 132 -26.52 -6.42 -28.01
CA ALA A 132 -25.49 -6.79 -28.98
C ALA A 132 -24.05 -6.53 -28.48
N ALA A 133 -23.88 -5.60 -27.53
CA ALA A 133 -22.59 -5.30 -26.91
C ALA A 133 -22.21 -6.30 -25.80
N GLY A 134 -23.17 -7.10 -25.30
CA GLY A 134 -22.90 -8.11 -24.28
C GLY A 134 -24.11 -8.64 -23.52
N GLY A 135 -25.33 -8.52 -24.05
CA GLY A 135 -26.54 -9.06 -23.43
C GLY A 135 -27.03 -8.27 -22.19
N PRO A 136 -27.99 -8.83 -21.44
CA PRO A 136 -28.45 -8.31 -20.15
C PRO A 136 -27.31 -8.07 -19.15
N ASP A 137 -26.26 -8.89 -19.22
CA ASP A 137 -25.10 -8.84 -18.35
C ASP A 137 -24.36 -7.50 -18.44
N ALA A 138 -24.29 -6.89 -19.62
CA ALA A 138 -23.70 -5.55 -19.79
C ALA A 138 -24.50 -4.43 -19.09
N LEU A 139 -25.82 -4.59 -18.98
CA LEU A 139 -26.68 -3.65 -18.24
C LEU A 139 -26.49 -3.86 -16.73
N VAL A 140 -26.50 -5.11 -16.27
CA VAL A 140 -26.26 -5.45 -14.85
C VAL A 140 -24.89 -4.95 -14.39
N VAL A 141 -23.84 -5.15 -15.20
CA VAL A 141 -22.49 -4.64 -14.91
C VAL A 141 -22.48 -3.11 -14.83
N GLN A 142 -23.22 -2.42 -15.70
CA GLN A 142 -23.30 -0.96 -15.63
C GLN A 142 -24.09 -0.48 -14.41
N GLU A 143 -25.18 -1.17 -14.04
CA GLU A 143 -25.95 -0.91 -12.82
C GLU A 143 -25.05 -1.06 -11.58
N LEU A 144 -24.32 -2.17 -11.45
CA LEU A 144 -23.38 -2.39 -10.32
C LEU A 144 -22.25 -1.35 -10.28
N ARG A 145 -21.76 -0.91 -11.44
CA ARG A 145 -20.76 0.17 -11.50
C ARG A 145 -21.33 1.49 -11.00
N ASP A 146 -22.57 1.80 -11.34
CA ASP A 146 -23.26 3.02 -10.89
C ASP A 146 -23.60 2.92 -9.39
N ASP A 147 -23.99 1.75 -8.91
CA ASP A 147 -24.31 1.49 -7.50
C ASP A 147 -23.07 1.68 -6.61
N ILE A 148 -21.93 1.06 -6.95
CA ILE A 148 -20.71 1.24 -6.17
C ILE A 148 -20.23 2.70 -6.18
N ALA A 149 -20.35 3.38 -7.32
CA ALA A 149 -20.01 4.80 -7.41
C ALA A 149 -20.93 5.67 -6.54
N SER A 150 -22.22 5.32 -6.46
CA SER A 150 -23.20 6.02 -5.63
C SER A 150 -22.91 5.84 -4.14
N VAL A 151 -22.77 4.58 -3.68
CA VAL A 151 -22.48 4.26 -2.27
C VAL A 151 -21.20 4.95 -1.81
N VAL A 152 -20.13 4.85 -2.61
CA VAL A 152 -18.85 5.49 -2.27
C VAL A 152 -18.94 7.02 -2.31
N ALA A 153 -19.75 7.62 -3.20
CA ALA A 153 -19.97 9.06 -3.22
C ALA A 153 -20.71 9.56 -1.97
N GLU A 154 -21.67 8.79 -1.45
CA GLU A 154 -22.35 9.09 -0.19
C GLU A 154 -21.38 9.05 0.99
N MET A 155 -20.54 8.01 1.07
CA MET A 155 -19.45 7.92 2.05
C MET A 155 -18.48 9.10 1.95
N THR A 156 -18.11 9.50 0.73
CA THR A 156 -17.24 10.67 0.51
C THR A 156 -17.88 11.94 1.05
N ALA A 157 -19.17 12.14 0.78
CA ALA A 157 -19.91 13.31 1.23
C ALA A 157 -20.05 13.33 2.77
N GLU A 158 -20.30 12.17 3.40
CA GLU A 158 -20.33 12.03 4.85
C GLU A 158 -18.98 12.38 5.48
N ARG A 159 -17.88 11.85 4.94
CA ARG A 159 -16.51 12.17 5.38
C ARG A 159 -16.23 13.68 5.30
N ASP A 160 -16.62 14.31 4.19
CA ASP A 160 -16.33 15.73 3.92
C ASP A 160 -17.25 16.71 4.69
N ASP A 161 -18.43 16.27 5.18
CA ASP A 161 -19.38 17.11 5.94
C ASP A 161 -18.90 17.43 7.38
N GLY A 162 -17.82 16.79 7.84
CA GLY A 162 -17.05 17.24 9.00
C GLY A 162 -17.78 17.18 10.35
N TYR A 163 -18.84 16.37 10.48
CA TYR A 163 -19.66 16.24 11.69
C TYR A 163 -19.08 15.27 12.74
N TYR A 164 -17.77 15.03 12.75
CA TYR A 164 -17.08 14.25 13.78
C TYR A 164 -16.13 15.17 14.54
N GLU A 165 -16.60 15.67 15.68
CA GLU A 165 -15.90 16.64 16.55
C GLU A 165 -14.66 16.04 17.25
N PHE A 166 -14.31 14.80 16.91
CA PHE A 166 -13.07 14.08 17.17
C PHE A 166 -12.78 13.29 15.89
N ASP A 167 -11.52 13.23 15.43
CA ASP A 167 -11.02 12.72 14.14
C ASP A 167 -11.46 11.28 13.71
N GLU A 168 -12.48 10.66 14.30
CA GLU A 168 -12.88 9.28 14.04
C GLU A 168 -14.16 9.21 13.17
N TRP A 169 -13.98 8.91 11.89
CA TRP A 169 -15.06 8.57 10.94
C TRP A 169 -15.19 7.04 10.81
N TYR A 170 -16.41 6.54 11.04
CA TYR A 170 -16.79 5.13 10.93
C TYR A 170 -18.01 5.03 9.99
N PRO A 171 -17.80 4.88 8.67
CA PRO A 171 -18.91 4.76 7.73
C PRO A 171 -19.68 3.46 7.96
N ASP A 172 -20.97 3.50 7.68
CA ASP A 172 -21.76 2.29 7.49
C ASP A 172 -21.40 1.66 6.14
N THR A 173 -20.98 0.40 6.13
CA THR A 173 -20.56 -0.32 4.93
C THR A 173 -21.58 -1.37 4.48
N GLU A 174 -22.77 -1.46 5.09
CA GLU A 174 -23.78 -2.45 4.72
C GLU A 174 -24.12 -2.39 3.21
N ASP A 175 -24.43 -1.21 2.68
CA ASP A 175 -24.75 -1.03 1.25
C ASP A 175 -23.56 -1.36 0.34
N LEU A 176 -22.33 -1.12 0.80
CA LEU A 176 -21.11 -1.47 0.04
C LEU A 176 -20.91 -2.99 -0.02
N GLU A 177 -21.12 -3.67 1.11
CA GLU A 177 -21.02 -5.14 1.19
C GLU A 177 -22.09 -5.82 0.32
N GLU A 178 -23.31 -5.27 0.27
CA GLU A 178 -24.37 -5.75 -0.63
C GLU A 178 -23.96 -5.63 -2.11
N VAL A 179 -23.38 -4.49 -2.51
CA VAL A 179 -22.89 -4.33 -3.89
C VAL A 179 -21.73 -5.28 -4.19
N LEU A 180 -20.82 -5.53 -3.24
CA LEU A 180 -19.74 -6.51 -3.41
C LEU A 180 -20.28 -7.95 -3.51
N ASP A 181 -21.32 -8.32 -2.75
CA ASP A 181 -22.03 -9.60 -2.88
C ASP A 181 -22.61 -9.78 -4.29
N ASP A 182 -23.24 -8.73 -4.84
CA ASP A 182 -23.82 -8.78 -6.18
C ASP A 182 -22.75 -8.86 -7.28
N ILE A 183 -21.62 -8.16 -7.11
CA ILE A 183 -20.44 -8.29 -8.00
C ILE A 183 -19.88 -9.72 -7.94
N GLU A 184 -19.75 -10.29 -6.75
CA GLU A 184 -19.28 -11.67 -6.55
C GLU A 184 -20.21 -12.69 -7.22
N GLY A 185 -21.52 -12.43 -7.23
CA GLY A 185 -22.51 -13.25 -7.94
C GLY A 185 -22.24 -13.42 -9.43
N LEU A 186 -21.55 -12.45 -10.07
CA LEU A 186 -21.21 -12.50 -11.50
C LEU A 186 -19.93 -13.29 -11.80
N LEU A 187 -19.21 -13.79 -10.78
CA LEU A 187 -17.88 -14.39 -10.94
C LEU A 187 -17.86 -15.59 -11.90
N GLU A 188 -18.90 -16.42 -11.89
CA GLU A 188 -18.98 -17.59 -12.76
C GLU A 188 -19.38 -17.25 -14.21
N GLU A 189 -20.17 -16.18 -14.38
CA GLU A 189 -20.88 -15.88 -15.62
C GLU A 189 -20.14 -14.82 -16.46
N ALA A 190 -19.53 -13.83 -15.78
CA ALA A 190 -18.84 -12.71 -16.38
C ALA A 190 -17.57 -12.32 -15.60
N PRO A 191 -16.59 -13.22 -15.43
CA PRO A 191 -15.38 -12.95 -14.64
C PRO A 191 -14.58 -11.75 -15.15
N ASP A 192 -14.51 -11.52 -16.46
CA ASP A 192 -13.84 -10.34 -17.03
C ASP A 192 -14.52 -9.03 -16.61
N ALA A 193 -15.85 -9.03 -16.45
CA ALA A 193 -16.57 -7.87 -15.96
C ALA A 193 -16.35 -7.65 -14.46
N VAL A 194 -16.24 -8.73 -13.68
CA VAL A 194 -15.88 -8.66 -12.25
C VAL A 194 -14.48 -8.07 -12.07
N VAL A 195 -13.51 -8.41 -12.93
CA VAL A 195 -12.19 -7.77 -12.94
C VAL A 195 -12.32 -6.25 -13.10
N ASP A 196 -13.07 -5.78 -14.11
CA ASP A 196 -13.24 -4.34 -14.34
C ASP A 196 -13.98 -3.65 -13.17
N LEU A 197 -15.04 -4.28 -12.64
CA LEU A 197 -15.83 -3.74 -11.51
C LEU A 197 -15.01 -3.65 -10.23
N THR A 198 -14.20 -4.66 -9.93
CA THR A 198 -13.33 -4.67 -8.74
C THR A 198 -12.17 -3.69 -8.88
N GLU A 199 -11.60 -3.49 -10.07
CA GLU A 199 -10.61 -2.42 -10.30
C GLU A 199 -11.23 -1.02 -10.06
N ASP A 200 -12.49 -0.80 -10.49
CA ASP A 200 -13.24 0.44 -10.22
C ASP A 200 -13.54 0.60 -8.72
N ALA A 201 -13.99 -0.47 -8.06
CA ALA A 201 -14.26 -0.53 -6.63
C ALA A 201 -13.03 -0.14 -5.81
N ILE A 202 -11.91 -0.83 -6.03
CA ILE A 202 -10.64 -0.60 -5.35
C ILE A 202 -10.22 0.86 -5.47
N ARG A 203 -10.28 1.43 -6.68
CA ARG A 203 -9.93 2.84 -6.91
C ARG A 203 -10.82 3.77 -6.09
N LEU A 204 -12.13 3.57 -6.12
CA LEU A 204 -13.10 4.40 -5.40
C LEU A 204 -12.91 4.30 -3.88
N LEU A 205 -12.71 3.09 -3.35
CA LEU A 205 -12.50 2.84 -1.93
C LEU A 205 -11.18 3.46 -1.43
N GLU A 206 -10.09 3.34 -2.20
CA GLU A 206 -8.81 3.99 -1.88
C GLU A 206 -8.94 5.53 -1.84
N ASP A 207 -9.69 6.11 -2.77
CA ASP A 207 -9.94 7.56 -2.85
C ASP A 207 -10.72 8.06 -1.61
N VAL A 208 -11.66 7.26 -1.11
CA VAL A 208 -12.47 7.60 0.07
C VAL A 208 -11.71 7.39 1.38
N LEU A 209 -10.99 6.28 1.52
CA LEU A 209 -10.15 5.99 2.67
C LEU A 209 -9.15 7.12 2.95
N GLY A 210 -8.56 7.71 1.90
CA GLY A 210 -7.65 8.83 2.03
C GLY A 210 -6.52 8.54 3.01
N ASP A 211 -6.34 9.41 4.02
CA ASP A 211 -5.39 9.21 5.15
C ASP A 211 -6.13 9.08 6.52
N GLY A 212 -7.46 8.95 6.54
CA GLY A 212 -8.27 9.37 7.69
C GLY A 212 -9.36 8.42 8.22
N CYS A 213 -9.50 7.21 7.67
CA CYS A 213 -10.44 6.22 8.23
C CYS A 213 -9.80 5.47 9.41
N PHE A 214 -10.49 5.41 10.56
CA PHE A 214 -10.03 4.72 11.78
C PHE A 214 -10.79 3.41 12.06
N GLY A 215 -11.84 3.11 11.28
CA GLY A 215 -12.57 1.84 11.32
C GLY A 215 -11.89 0.71 10.54
N SER A 216 -12.25 -0.54 10.85
CA SER A 216 -11.79 -1.73 10.12
C SER A 216 -12.63 -2.02 8.88
N ASP A 217 -13.90 -1.62 8.86
CA ASP A 217 -14.88 -2.13 7.91
C ASP A 217 -14.58 -1.71 6.46
N LEU A 218 -14.20 -0.44 6.25
CA LEU A 218 -13.83 0.04 4.92
C LEU A 218 -12.48 -0.53 4.41
N PRO A 219 -11.41 -0.62 5.24
CA PRO A 219 -10.23 -1.41 4.90
C PRO A 219 -10.50 -2.89 4.59
N ASP A 220 -11.42 -3.52 5.33
CA ASP A 220 -11.81 -4.92 5.13
C ASP A 220 -12.57 -5.08 3.79
N ALA A 221 -13.46 -4.15 3.45
CA ALA A 221 -14.14 -4.12 2.14
C ALA A 221 -13.15 -3.89 0.98
N LEU A 222 -12.12 -3.06 1.16
CA LEU A 222 -11.04 -2.90 0.18
C LEU A 222 -10.25 -4.21 0.00
N ALA A 223 -9.91 -4.90 1.09
CA ALA A 223 -9.25 -6.20 1.03
C ALA A 223 -10.13 -7.24 0.32
N ARG A 224 -11.43 -7.27 0.63
CA ARG A 224 -12.41 -8.13 -0.03
C ARG A 224 -12.49 -7.87 -1.54
N ALA A 225 -12.53 -6.60 -1.96
CA ALA A 225 -12.54 -6.25 -3.39
C ALA A 225 -11.24 -6.71 -4.10
N ALA A 226 -10.09 -6.65 -3.42
CA ALA A 226 -8.81 -7.13 -3.95
C ALA A 226 -8.76 -8.67 -4.09
N ASP A 227 -9.32 -9.41 -3.12
CA ASP A 227 -9.45 -10.86 -3.19
C ASP A 227 -10.38 -11.27 -4.35
N LEU A 228 -11.53 -10.60 -4.47
CA LEU A 228 -12.48 -10.86 -5.56
C LEU A 228 -11.88 -10.55 -6.95
N HIS A 229 -11.08 -9.48 -7.06
CA HIS A 229 -10.34 -9.18 -8.28
C HIS A 229 -9.40 -10.31 -8.69
N LEU A 230 -8.66 -10.89 -7.72
CA LEU A 230 -7.75 -12.00 -7.97
C LEU A 230 -8.51 -13.27 -8.40
N ASP A 231 -9.62 -13.58 -7.74
CA ASP A 231 -10.45 -14.75 -8.08
C ASP A 231 -11.08 -14.59 -9.47
N ALA A 232 -11.54 -13.39 -9.83
CA ALA A 232 -12.04 -13.08 -11.16
C ALA A 232 -10.94 -13.19 -12.23
N CYS A 233 -9.73 -12.73 -11.94
CA CYS A 233 -8.56 -12.92 -12.80
C CYS A 233 -8.26 -14.41 -13.04
N ARG A 234 -8.39 -15.26 -12.02
CA ARG A 234 -8.19 -16.72 -12.15
C ARG A 234 -9.31 -17.39 -12.93
N ALA A 235 -10.55 -16.93 -12.79
CA ALA A 235 -11.72 -17.47 -13.49
C ALA A 235 -11.77 -17.07 -14.97
N GLY A 236 -11.49 -15.80 -15.29
CA GLY A 236 -11.61 -15.24 -16.63
C GLY A 236 -10.39 -15.46 -17.54
N ALA A 237 -9.22 -15.72 -16.96
CA ALA A 237 -7.95 -15.82 -17.67
C ALA A 237 -7.69 -14.60 -18.61
N PRO A 238 -7.64 -13.37 -18.04
CA PRO A 238 -7.47 -12.14 -18.81
C PRO A 238 -6.14 -12.13 -19.57
N ASP A 239 -6.02 -11.26 -20.57
CA ASP A 239 -4.74 -11.06 -21.29
C ASP A 239 -3.62 -10.69 -20.30
N PRO A 240 -2.60 -11.55 -20.09
CA PRO A 240 -1.58 -11.34 -19.07
C PRO A 240 -0.74 -10.08 -19.32
N VAL A 241 -0.60 -9.66 -20.58
CA VAL A 241 0.16 -8.45 -20.95
C VAL A 241 -0.61 -7.19 -20.58
N ALA A 242 -1.94 -7.18 -20.82
CA ALA A 242 -2.82 -6.09 -20.42
C ALA A 242 -2.94 -6.01 -18.89
N LEU A 243 -3.17 -7.14 -18.22
CA LEU A 243 -3.29 -7.21 -16.76
C LEU A 243 -2.02 -6.70 -16.06
N ALA A 244 -0.83 -7.08 -16.54
CA ALA A 244 0.44 -6.56 -16.02
C ALA A 244 0.51 -5.03 -16.03
N GLY A 245 -0.02 -4.39 -17.08
CA GLY A 245 -0.09 -2.94 -17.18
C GLY A 245 -1.06 -2.32 -16.17
N ARG A 246 -2.22 -2.93 -15.98
CA ARG A 246 -3.26 -2.46 -15.03
C ARG A 246 -2.77 -2.60 -13.59
N LEU A 247 -2.24 -3.76 -13.20
CA LEU A 247 -1.69 -4.00 -11.86
C LEU A 247 -0.57 -3.02 -11.51
N LEU A 248 0.38 -2.77 -12.42
CA LEU A 248 1.45 -1.79 -12.17
C LEU A 248 0.89 -0.37 -12.03
N ALA A 249 -0.04 0.02 -12.90
CA ALA A 249 -0.67 1.34 -12.82
C ALA A 249 -1.43 1.52 -11.50
N GLY A 250 -2.15 0.49 -11.05
CA GLY A 250 -2.79 0.42 -9.74
C GLY A 250 -1.78 0.56 -8.60
N ALA A 251 -0.73 -0.27 -8.59
CA ALA A 251 0.30 -0.25 -7.55
C ALA A 251 1.08 1.07 -7.45
N LEU A 252 1.31 1.75 -8.58
CA LEU A 252 1.97 3.06 -8.59
C LEU A 252 1.06 4.18 -8.05
N ARG A 253 -0.24 4.10 -8.34
CA ARG A 253 -1.27 5.05 -7.88
C ARG A 253 -1.55 4.87 -6.39
N SER A 254 -1.79 3.63 -5.97
CA SER A 254 -2.28 3.26 -4.66
C SER A 254 -1.36 3.73 -3.53
N GLY A 255 -1.94 4.43 -2.54
CA GLY A 255 -1.33 4.71 -1.24
C GLY A 255 -1.29 3.49 -0.31
N TRP A 256 -2.22 2.57 -0.54
CA TRP A 256 -2.62 1.50 0.37
C TRP A 256 -1.93 0.16 0.09
N GLY A 257 -1.32 0.02 -1.08
CA GLY A 257 -0.53 -1.16 -1.44
C GLY A 257 -1.36 -2.37 -1.85
N THR A 258 -2.62 -2.16 -2.27
CA THR A 258 -3.57 -3.20 -2.70
C THR A 258 -3.00 -4.14 -3.75
N PHE A 259 -2.20 -3.61 -4.68
CA PHE A 259 -1.54 -4.39 -5.74
C PHE A 259 -0.03 -4.59 -5.51
N ASP A 260 0.46 -4.47 -4.26
CA ASP A 260 1.88 -4.66 -3.97
C ASP A 260 2.30 -6.14 -3.98
N ASN A 261 1.38 -7.07 -3.71
CA ASN A 261 1.67 -8.50 -3.67
C ASN A 261 1.55 -9.18 -5.05
N LEU A 262 2.43 -8.81 -5.99
CA LEU A 262 2.43 -9.38 -7.35
C LEU A 262 2.55 -10.91 -7.39
N ALA A 263 3.11 -11.53 -6.35
CA ALA A 263 3.30 -12.98 -6.28
C ALA A 263 1.98 -13.77 -6.31
N GLU A 264 0.88 -13.19 -5.82
CA GLU A 264 -0.45 -13.82 -5.85
C GLU A 264 -1.04 -13.91 -7.26
N TYR A 265 -0.59 -13.02 -8.16
CA TYR A 265 -1.00 -12.96 -9.56
C TYR A 265 -0.04 -13.71 -10.50
N ALA A 266 1.00 -14.38 -9.97
CA ALA A 266 2.06 -14.98 -10.78
C ALA A 266 1.56 -16.10 -11.70
N ASP A 267 0.56 -16.86 -11.26
CA ASP A 267 -0.10 -17.91 -12.03
C ASP A 267 -0.95 -17.36 -13.18
N VAL A 268 -1.71 -16.29 -12.92
CA VAL A 268 -2.54 -15.61 -13.94
C VAL A 268 -1.66 -14.89 -14.98
N LEU A 269 -0.63 -14.17 -14.53
CA LEU A 269 0.27 -13.42 -15.41
C LEU A 269 1.17 -14.34 -16.25
N GLY A 270 1.60 -15.46 -15.67
CA GLY A 270 2.61 -16.34 -16.26
C GLY A 270 3.90 -15.60 -16.63
N PRO A 271 4.80 -16.26 -17.38
CA PRO A 271 6.07 -15.65 -17.77
C PRO A 271 5.92 -14.40 -18.65
N GLU A 272 4.90 -14.36 -19.51
CA GLU A 272 4.68 -13.24 -20.44
C GLU A 272 4.23 -11.96 -19.72
N GLY A 273 3.24 -12.07 -18.83
CA GLY A 273 2.76 -10.95 -18.02
C GLY A 273 3.83 -10.45 -17.03
N LEU A 274 4.55 -11.36 -16.37
CA LEU A 274 5.64 -10.97 -15.45
C LEU A 274 6.79 -10.26 -16.17
N ASN A 275 7.16 -10.69 -17.38
CA ASN A 275 8.15 -9.99 -18.20
C ASN A 275 7.65 -8.60 -18.58
N ARG A 276 6.37 -8.49 -18.98
CA ARG A 276 5.77 -7.19 -19.32
C ARG A 276 5.74 -6.24 -18.12
N TYR A 277 5.37 -6.72 -16.93
CA TYR A 277 5.39 -5.95 -15.69
C TYR A 277 6.80 -5.44 -15.41
N GLY A 278 7.81 -6.31 -15.53
CA GLY A 278 9.23 -5.96 -15.39
C GLY A 278 9.67 -4.85 -16.36
N GLU A 279 9.37 -4.98 -17.66
CA GLU A 279 9.69 -3.95 -18.65
C GLU A 279 9.07 -2.59 -18.33
N LEU A 280 7.84 -2.58 -17.82
CA LEU A 280 7.14 -1.34 -17.46
C LEU A 280 7.75 -0.73 -16.20
N LEU A 281 7.97 -1.52 -15.15
CA LEU A 281 8.59 -1.09 -13.91
C LEU A 281 10.05 -0.63 -14.13
N GLU A 282 10.75 -1.20 -15.10
CA GLU A 282 12.08 -0.73 -15.52
C GLU A 282 12.04 0.65 -16.19
N ARG A 283 10.91 1.13 -16.72
CA ARG A 283 10.81 2.50 -17.26
C ARG A 283 10.63 3.53 -16.15
N GLU A 284 10.10 3.10 -15.00
CA GLU A 284 9.96 3.96 -13.83
C GLU A 284 11.33 4.29 -13.22
N ARG A 285 11.64 5.59 -13.22
CA ARG A 285 12.92 6.14 -12.74
C ARG A 285 12.68 7.02 -11.51
N PRO A 286 13.61 7.05 -10.54
CA PRO A 286 13.59 8.05 -9.49
C PRO A 286 13.54 9.46 -10.10
N ALA A 287 12.77 10.37 -9.49
CA ALA A 287 12.75 11.75 -9.94
C ALA A 287 14.18 12.33 -9.94
N PRO A 288 14.61 13.03 -11.01
CA PRO A 288 15.99 13.51 -11.17
C PRO A 288 16.43 14.51 -10.09
N ASN A 289 15.49 15.05 -9.31
CA ASN A 289 15.71 16.14 -8.36
C ASN A 289 15.77 15.63 -6.90
N GLY A 290 15.70 14.31 -6.68
CA GLY A 290 15.76 13.68 -5.36
C GLY A 290 17.19 13.34 -4.90
N SER A 291 17.31 12.65 -3.76
CA SER A 291 18.59 12.22 -3.14
C SER A 291 19.40 11.20 -3.98
N GLY A 292 19.01 10.94 -5.22
CA GLY A 292 19.52 9.83 -6.04
C GLY A 292 19.12 8.43 -5.54
N ARG A 293 18.40 8.35 -4.41
CA ARG A 293 17.92 7.10 -3.83
C ARG A 293 16.60 6.69 -4.49
N GLU A 294 16.46 5.41 -4.78
CA GLU A 294 15.21 4.84 -5.27
C GLU A 294 14.08 5.08 -4.26
N PRO A 295 12.91 5.59 -4.69
CA PRO A 295 11.72 5.68 -3.85
C PRO A 295 11.36 4.32 -3.24
N TYR A 296 11.01 4.31 -1.95
CA TYR A 296 10.65 3.08 -1.23
C TYR A 296 9.62 2.23 -1.96
N ARG A 297 8.56 2.85 -2.52
CA ARG A 297 7.54 2.17 -3.32
C ARG A 297 8.14 1.41 -4.50
N LEU A 298 8.99 2.05 -5.29
CA LEU A 298 9.62 1.39 -6.44
C LEU A 298 10.51 0.21 -6.03
N ARG A 299 11.23 0.33 -4.91
CA ARG A 299 11.99 -0.78 -4.33
C ARG A 299 11.09 -1.95 -3.95
N LYS A 300 9.96 -1.67 -3.27
CA LYS A 300 8.98 -2.68 -2.85
C LYS A 300 8.38 -3.42 -4.06
N LEU A 301 8.02 -2.70 -5.13
CA LEU A 301 7.50 -3.32 -6.36
C LEU A 301 8.56 -4.18 -7.06
N ARG A 302 9.83 -3.75 -7.08
CA ARG A 302 10.92 -4.56 -7.65
C ARG A 302 11.16 -5.84 -6.84
N GLU A 303 11.05 -5.77 -5.53
CA GLU A 303 11.11 -6.94 -4.66
C GLU A 303 9.91 -7.88 -4.90
N GLY A 304 8.69 -7.34 -4.99
CA GLY A 304 7.49 -8.11 -5.30
C GLY A 304 7.59 -8.83 -6.65
N LEU A 305 8.16 -8.17 -7.67
CA LEU A 305 8.46 -8.80 -8.96
C LEU A 305 9.48 -9.94 -8.82
N ALA A 306 10.57 -9.75 -8.06
CA ALA A 306 11.53 -10.82 -7.81
C ALA A 306 10.85 -12.02 -7.14
N ARG A 307 9.98 -11.78 -6.15
CA ARG A 307 9.20 -12.81 -5.45
C ARG A 307 8.28 -13.57 -6.42
N ALA A 308 7.57 -12.86 -7.30
CA ALA A 308 6.71 -13.47 -8.30
C ALA A 308 7.47 -14.30 -9.35
N GLN A 309 8.70 -13.90 -9.70
CA GLN A 309 9.52 -14.57 -10.71
C GLN A 309 10.25 -15.81 -10.21
N GLY A 310 10.67 -15.85 -8.95
CA GLY A 310 11.52 -16.93 -8.43
C GLY A 310 11.48 -17.13 -6.92
N GLY A 311 10.42 -16.64 -6.26
CA GLY A 311 10.22 -16.80 -4.83
C GLY A 311 11.32 -16.18 -3.98
N THR A 312 11.58 -16.79 -2.82
CA THR A 312 12.54 -16.34 -1.82
C THR A 312 13.95 -16.17 -2.37
N ASP A 313 14.44 -17.12 -3.18
CA ASP A 313 15.80 -17.06 -3.73
C ASP A 313 16.02 -15.84 -4.65
N ALA A 314 15.04 -15.53 -5.49
CA ALA A 314 15.11 -14.36 -6.37
C ALA A 314 15.07 -13.04 -5.57
N VAL A 315 14.27 -12.98 -4.49
CA VAL A 315 14.25 -11.82 -3.57
C VAL A 315 15.61 -11.66 -2.90
N VAL A 316 16.18 -12.73 -2.36
CA VAL A 316 17.51 -12.70 -1.72
C VAL A 316 18.57 -12.26 -2.71
N GLU A 317 18.57 -12.77 -3.95
CA GLU A 317 19.50 -12.34 -4.99
C GLU A 317 19.35 -10.84 -5.32
N PHE A 318 18.12 -10.35 -5.45
CA PHE A 318 17.83 -8.94 -5.69
C PHE A 318 18.38 -8.05 -4.57
N LEU A 319 18.05 -8.39 -3.32
CA LEU A 319 18.49 -7.63 -2.14
C LEU A 319 20.01 -7.67 -1.97
N ALA A 320 20.62 -8.84 -2.16
CA ALA A 320 22.06 -9.06 -2.04
C ALA A 320 22.89 -8.15 -2.97
N ARG A 321 22.38 -7.79 -4.15
CA ARG A 321 23.08 -6.92 -5.11
C ARG A 321 23.31 -5.50 -4.58
N THR A 322 22.47 -5.04 -3.66
CA THR A 322 22.50 -3.67 -3.13
C THR A 322 22.74 -3.61 -1.61
N ALA A 323 22.85 -4.77 -0.95
CA ALA A 323 23.06 -4.87 0.48
C ALA A 323 24.38 -4.21 0.89
N SER A 324 24.30 -3.19 1.74
CA SER A 324 25.47 -2.42 2.19
C SER A 324 25.41 -1.99 3.65
N ARG A 325 24.25 -2.09 4.30
CA ARG A 325 24.05 -1.70 5.69
C ARG A 325 23.40 -2.83 6.47
N SER A 326 23.54 -2.79 7.80
CA SER A 326 22.93 -3.77 8.71
C SER A 326 21.44 -4.01 8.45
N TRP A 327 20.68 -2.96 8.09
CA TRP A 327 19.26 -3.10 7.74
C TRP A 327 19.00 -3.94 6.48
N ASP A 328 19.87 -3.89 5.47
CA ASP A 328 19.72 -4.74 4.27
C ASP A 328 19.95 -6.22 4.62
N PHE A 329 20.88 -6.52 5.53
CA PHE A 329 21.12 -7.87 6.03
C PHE A 329 19.98 -8.39 6.92
N VAL A 330 19.40 -7.52 7.76
CA VAL A 330 18.17 -7.83 8.52
C VAL A 330 17.06 -8.23 7.57
N HIS A 331 16.80 -7.42 6.54
CA HIS A 331 15.73 -7.68 5.58
C HIS A 331 15.92 -9.00 4.81
N ILE A 332 17.15 -9.30 4.37
CA ILE A 332 17.45 -10.60 3.75
C ILE A 332 17.20 -11.76 4.72
N ALA A 333 17.61 -11.60 5.98
CA ALA A 333 17.42 -12.63 7.00
C ALA A 333 15.94 -12.86 7.31
N ASP A 334 15.13 -11.80 7.43
CA ASP A 334 13.69 -11.89 7.64
C ASP A 334 13.00 -12.66 6.50
N VAL A 335 13.31 -12.32 5.25
CA VAL A 335 12.79 -13.03 4.06
C VAL A 335 13.10 -14.53 4.11
N LEU A 336 14.30 -14.91 4.55
CA LEU A 336 14.70 -16.31 4.67
C LEU A 336 14.02 -17.01 5.86
N ILE A 337 13.84 -16.30 6.98
CA ILE A 337 13.18 -16.81 8.19
C ILE A 337 11.69 -17.08 7.92
N GLU A 338 11.01 -16.18 7.20
CA GLU A 338 9.61 -16.35 6.80
C GLU A 338 9.42 -17.59 5.91
N ASP A 339 10.42 -17.92 5.10
CA ASP A 339 10.48 -19.16 4.28
C ASP A 339 10.97 -20.40 5.05
N GLY A 340 11.21 -20.27 6.38
CA GLY A 340 11.68 -21.36 7.24
C GLY A 340 13.15 -21.74 7.07
N ARG A 341 13.96 -20.90 6.42
CA ARG A 341 15.38 -21.14 6.09
C ARG A 341 16.33 -20.47 7.06
N ASP A 342 16.19 -20.78 8.35
CA ASP A 342 16.97 -20.19 9.45
C ASP A 342 18.50 -20.30 9.27
N ASP A 343 18.99 -21.41 8.71
CA ASP A 343 20.43 -21.61 8.49
C ASP A 343 20.99 -20.68 7.41
N ASP A 344 20.24 -20.44 6.33
CA ASP A 344 20.63 -19.48 5.30
C ASP A 344 20.53 -18.05 5.86
N ALA A 345 19.51 -17.77 6.68
CA ALA A 345 19.38 -16.49 7.36
C ALA A 345 20.61 -16.20 8.25
N LEU A 346 21.09 -17.20 9.00
CA LEU A 346 22.29 -17.07 9.84
C LEU A 346 23.56 -16.72 9.04
N VAL A 347 23.69 -17.18 7.80
CA VAL A 347 24.80 -16.77 6.93
C VAL A 347 24.76 -15.26 6.67
N TRP A 348 23.59 -14.71 6.37
CA TRP A 348 23.42 -13.28 6.13
C TRP A 348 23.52 -12.44 7.41
N ILE A 349 22.99 -12.96 8.53
CA ILE A 349 23.14 -12.32 9.84
C ILE A 349 24.61 -12.23 10.23
N THR A 350 25.38 -13.31 10.05
CA THR A 350 26.82 -13.33 10.34
C THR A 350 27.59 -12.32 9.48
N ARG A 351 27.20 -12.16 8.21
CA ARG A 351 27.77 -11.12 7.34
C ARG A 351 27.48 -9.72 7.87
N GLY A 352 26.22 -9.42 8.23
CA GLY A 352 25.86 -8.12 8.80
C GLY A 352 26.56 -7.82 10.13
N LEU A 353 26.69 -8.82 11.00
CA LEU A 353 27.41 -8.71 12.28
C LEU A 353 28.92 -8.56 12.10
N SER A 354 29.48 -8.92 10.94
CA SER A 354 30.90 -8.68 10.66
C SER A 354 31.19 -7.18 10.47
N ASP A 355 30.22 -6.43 9.94
CA ASP A 355 30.31 -4.97 9.74
C ASP A 355 29.86 -4.19 10.98
N ASP A 356 28.79 -4.65 11.65
CA ASP A 356 28.25 -4.07 12.88
C ASP A 356 27.98 -5.16 13.93
N PRO A 357 28.99 -5.57 14.70
CA PRO A 357 28.87 -6.64 15.70
C PRO A 357 27.86 -6.34 16.82
N ALA A 358 27.43 -5.09 16.93
CA ALA A 358 26.58 -4.58 17.98
C ALA A 358 25.12 -4.42 17.56
N ASP A 359 24.76 -4.67 16.29
CA ASP A 359 23.40 -4.43 15.81
C ASP A 359 22.39 -5.30 16.58
N PRO A 360 21.48 -4.69 17.37
CA PRO A 360 20.59 -5.43 18.25
C PRO A 360 19.56 -6.26 17.47
N ARG A 361 19.21 -5.89 16.23
CA ARG A 361 18.24 -6.60 15.39
C ARG A 361 18.86 -7.89 14.88
N LEU A 362 20.07 -7.81 14.35
CA LEU A 362 20.82 -8.98 13.88
C LEU A 362 21.11 -9.96 15.03
N LEU A 363 21.48 -9.45 16.22
CA LEU A 363 21.63 -10.29 17.41
C LEU A 363 20.29 -10.90 17.88
N SER A 364 19.13 -10.30 17.55
CA SER A 364 17.81 -10.90 17.80
C SER A 364 17.50 -12.03 16.85
N LEU A 365 17.61 -11.79 15.56
CA LEU A 365 17.38 -12.82 14.57
C LEU A 365 18.33 -14.02 14.78
N ALA A 366 19.61 -13.77 15.08
CA ALA A 366 20.55 -14.85 15.37
C ALA A 366 20.10 -15.70 16.56
N LEU A 367 19.72 -15.06 17.67
CA LEU A 367 19.29 -15.74 18.89
C LEU A 367 18.05 -16.60 18.64
N ASP A 368 17.07 -16.07 17.91
CA ASP A 368 15.83 -16.76 17.60
C ASP A 368 16.08 -17.96 16.66
N CYS A 369 16.91 -17.78 15.61
CA CYS A 369 17.33 -18.88 14.72
C CYS A 369 18.08 -19.99 15.48
N HIS A 370 19.02 -19.64 16.37
CA HIS A 370 19.74 -20.65 17.16
C HIS A 370 18.82 -21.40 18.12
N ARG A 371 17.87 -20.71 18.76
CA ARG A 371 16.88 -21.34 19.66
C ARG A 371 15.94 -22.28 18.92
N ARG A 372 15.38 -21.86 17.76
CA ARG A 372 14.51 -22.74 16.94
C ARG A 372 15.25 -24.00 16.49
N ALA A 373 16.54 -23.88 16.20
CA ALA A 373 17.40 -25.01 15.82
C ALA A 373 17.92 -25.84 17.00
N GLY A 374 17.62 -25.49 18.26
CA GLY A 374 18.14 -26.18 19.45
C GLY A 374 19.66 -26.06 19.63
N ARG A 375 20.28 -25.00 19.08
CA ARG A 375 21.71 -24.72 19.16
C ARG A 375 22.03 -23.85 20.37
N ASP A 376 21.84 -24.41 21.56
CA ASP A 376 21.96 -23.67 22.83
C ASP A 376 23.35 -23.04 23.03
N ALA A 377 24.41 -23.73 22.60
CA ALA A 377 25.77 -23.21 22.70
C ALA A 377 25.97 -21.95 21.85
N ASP A 378 25.44 -21.91 20.63
CA ASP A 378 25.55 -20.74 19.76
C ASP A 378 24.66 -19.59 20.27
N ALA A 379 23.47 -19.91 20.80
CA ALA A 379 22.60 -18.94 21.45
C ALA A 379 23.29 -18.26 22.66
N LEU A 380 24.07 -19.01 23.43
CA LEU A 380 24.88 -18.46 24.53
C LEU A 380 25.97 -17.52 24.04
N GLU A 381 26.64 -17.82 22.92
CA GLU A 381 27.63 -16.91 22.32
C GLU A 381 26.99 -15.60 21.80
N VAL A 382 25.75 -15.67 21.27
CA VAL A 382 24.99 -14.46 20.89
C VAL A 382 24.62 -13.62 22.12
N LEU A 383 24.14 -14.26 23.20
CA LEU A 383 23.83 -13.57 24.46
C LEU A 383 25.08 -12.98 25.11
N TRP A 384 26.21 -13.67 25.02
CA TRP A 384 27.50 -13.15 25.44
C TRP A 384 27.87 -11.90 24.65
N THR A 385 27.76 -11.92 23.32
CA THR A 385 27.99 -10.76 22.47
C THR A 385 27.13 -9.58 22.89
N ARG A 386 25.81 -9.78 23.07
CA ARG A 386 24.88 -8.74 23.56
C ARG A 386 25.33 -8.15 24.89
N PHE A 387 25.67 -9.00 25.85
CA PHE A 387 26.12 -8.58 27.17
C PHE A 387 27.41 -7.76 27.08
N THR A 388 28.41 -8.20 26.29
CA THR A 388 29.68 -7.48 26.19
C THR A 388 29.58 -6.15 25.47
N THR A 389 28.65 -6.03 24.51
CA THR A 389 28.42 -4.80 23.74
C THR A 389 27.59 -3.78 24.52
N ALA A 390 26.52 -4.22 25.18
CA ALA A 390 25.63 -3.37 25.96
C ALA A 390 25.33 -3.99 27.33
N PRO A 391 26.27 -3.94 28.28
CA PRO A 391 26.09 -4.53 29.60
C PRO A 391 24.93 -3.89 30.36
N THR A 392 23.92 -4.71 30.67
CA THR A 392 22.78 -4.34 31.51
C THR A 392 22.40 -5.49 32.45
N VAL A 393 21.56 -5.20 33.44
CA VAL A 393 20.99 -6.26 34.30
C VAL A 393 20.21 -7.27 33.46
N GLN A 394 19.46 -6.81 32.45
CA GLN A 394 18.66 -7.69 31.60
C GLN A 394 19.54 -8.62 30.77
N THR A 395 20.57 -8.09 30.08
CA THR A 395 21.49 -8.92 29.29
C THR A 395 22.28 -9.91 30.14
N TYR A 396 22.56 -9.57 31.41
CA TYR A 396 23.17 -10.51 32.36
C TYR A 396 22.20 -11.64 32.71
N VAL A 397 20.95 -11.29 33.04
CA VAL A 397 19.89 -12.26 33.37
C VAL A 397 19.61 -13.18 32.18
N ASP A 398 19.43 -12.63 30.98
CA ASP A 398 19.18 -13.42 29.77
C ASP A 398 20.30 -14.46 29.52
N LEU A 399 21.57 -14.04 29.72
CA LEU A 399 22.73 -14.92 29.60
C LEU A 399 22.73 -16.02 30.68
N THR A 400 22.53 -15.66 31.95
CA THR A 400 22.57 -16.65 33.05
C THR A 400 21.38 -17.60 33.03
N ASP A 401 20.21 -17.13 32.63
CA ASP A 401 19.00 -17.95 32.53
C ASP A 401 19.15 -18.97 31.39
N ALA A 402 19.70 -18.54 30.24
CA ALA A 402 20.01 -19.45 29.14
C ALA A 402 21.12 -20.46 29.50
N ALA A 403 22.11 -20.07 30.31
CA ALA A 403 23.17 -20.96 30.76
C ALA A 403 22.68 -22.01 31.78
N GLY A 404 21.55 -21.74 32.45
CA GLY A 404 20.95 -22.64 33.42
C GLY A 404 21.89 -22.96 34.58
N GLN A 405 22.29 -24.23 34.69
CA GLN A 405 23.19 -24.69 35.77
C GLN A 405 24.67 -24.41 35.49
N ASP A 406 25.02 -23.96 34.29
CA ASP A 406 26.40 -23.60 33.96
C ASP A 406 26.76 -22.21 34.50
N ALA A 407 27.26 -22.21 35.74
CA ALA A 407 27.69 -21.00 36.42
C ALA A 407 28.92 -20.32 35.76
N THR A 408 29.59 -20.96 34.79
CA THR A 408 30.79 -20.38 34.17
C THR A 408 30.48 -19.11 33.38
N TRP A 409 29.32 -19.02 32.73
CA TRP A 409 28.88 -17.83 32.00
C TRP A 409 28.62 -16.64 32.92
N GLY A 410 27.93 -16.87 34.04
CA GLY A 410 27.72 -15.84 35.06
C GLY A 410 29.04 -15.37 35.67
N ALA A 411 29.95 -16.29 35.98
CA ALA A 411 31.28 -15.96 36.48
C ALA A 411 32.11 -15.15 35.48
N ARG A 412 32.08 -15.54 34.19
CA ARG A 412 32.75 -14.84 33.09
C ARG A 412 32.20 -13.42 32.91
N ALA A 413 30.89 -13.24 32.99
CA ALA A 413 30.24 -11.93 32.92
C ALA A 413 30.62 -11.03 34.10
N MET A 414 30.63 -11.58 35.32
CA MET A 414 31.06 -10.84 36.51
C MET A 414 32.53 -10.44 36.45
N GLU A 415 33.39 -11.30 35.92
CA GLU A 415 34.81 -10.98 35.71
C GLU A 415 34.98 -9.82 34.71
N LEU A 416 34.26 -9.85 33.57
CA LEU A 416 34.28 -8.75 32.61
C LEU A 416 33.93 -7.42 33.29
N LEU A 417 32.85 -7.39 34.07
CA LEU A 417 32.43 -6.17 34.77
C LEU A 417 33.46 -5.72 35.81
N ARG A 418 34.09 -6.65 36.54
CA ARG A 418 35.13 -6.36 37.54
C ARG A 418 36.42 -5.83 36.92
N THR A 419 36.78 -6.26 35.71
CA THR A 419 37.94 -5.68 35.01
C THR A 419 37.71 -4.21 34.62
N ARG A 420 36.45 -3.78 34.54
CA ARG A 420 36.03 -2.40 34.21
C ARG A 420 35.12 -1.79 35.30
N THR A 421 35.42 -2.05 36.57
CA THR A 421 34.55 -1.64 37.70
C THR A 421 34.22 -0.14 37.71
N VAL A 422 35.15 0.73 37.30
CA VAL A 422 34.91 2.18 37.26
C VAL A 422 33.77 2.55 36.32
N GLU A 423 33.62 1.84 35.19
CA GLU A 423 32.58 2.06 34.18
C GLU A 423 31.26 1.39 34.57
N HIS A 424 31.32 0.29 35.32
CA HIS A 424 30.19 -0.60 35.57
C HIS A 424 29.81 -0.75 37.05
N ALA A 425 30.26 0.14 37.94
CA ALA A 425 30.03 0.03 39.39
C ALA A 425 28.54 -0.10 39.74
N ASP A 426 27.68 0.73 39.17
CA ASP A 426 26.23 0.67 39.37
C ASP A 426 25.64 -0.68 38.92
N LEU A 427 26.07 -1.18 37.76
CA LEU A 427 25.60 -2.45 37.22
C LEU A 427 26.06 -3.62 38.09
N LEU A 428 27.33 -3.64 38.50
CA LEU A 428 27.90 -4.63 39.41
C LEU A 428 27.11 -4.68 40.72
N VAL A 429 26.86 -3.52 41.35
CA VAL A 429 26.10 -3.46 42.60
C VAL A 429 24.68 -3.99 42.41
N ARG A 430 24.00 -3.65 41.30
CA ARG A 430 22.65 -4.16 41.00
C ARG A 430 22.63 -5.69 40.83
N ILE A 431 23.63 -6.26 40.15
CA ILE A 431 23.74 -7.71 39.97
C ILE A 431 24.05 -8.39 41.31
N LEU A 432 25.02 -7.89 42.08
CA LEU A 432 25.40 -8.44 43.38
C LEU A 432 24.23 -8.42 44.38
N LEU A 433 23.47 -7.33 44.43
CA LEU A 433 22.25 -7.26 45.24
C LEU A 433 21.17 -8.24 44.78
N ARG A 434 21.07 -8.53 43.48
CA ARG A 434 20.14 -9.57 42.95
C ARG A 434 20.58 -10.98 43.34
N GLN A 435 21.88 -11.20 43.49
CA GLN A 435 22.47 -12.47 43.91
C GLN A 435 22.54 -12.62 45.44
N ASP A 436 21.99 -11.67 46.20
CA ASP A 436 22.09 -11.56 47.66
C ASP A 436 23.55 -11.51 48.19
N ASP A 437 24.53 -11.15 47.35
CA ASP A 437 25.93 -10.96 47.73
C ASP A 437 26.17 -9.52 48.24
N VAL A 438 25.59 -9.25 49.40
CA VAL A 438 25.70 -7.97 50.10
C VAL A 438 27.14 -7.62 50.47
N PRO A 439 27.99 -8.54 50.96
CA PRO A 439 29.39 -8.24 51.27
C PRO A 439 30.18 -7.74 50.05
N ALA A 440 30.03 -8.37 48.89
CA ALA A 440 30.69 -7.90 47.68
C ALA A 440 30.11 -6.56 47.19
N ALA A 441 28.79 -6.37 47.27
CA ALA A 441 28.18 -5.09 46.91
C ALA A 441 28.67 -3.94 47.80
N TRP A 442 28.87 -4.22 49.09
CA TRP A 442 29.43 -3.28 50.05
C TRP A 442 30.85 -2.86 49.67
N ASP A 443 31.72 -3.81 49.32
CA ASP A 443 33.10 -3.52 48.89
C ASP A 443 33.13 -2.57 47.66
N ILE A 444 32.27 -2.81 46.67
CA ILE A 444 32.18 -1.92 45.49
C ILE A 444 31.77 -0.50 45.90
N VAL A 445 30.77 -0.36 46.78
CA VAL A 445 30.29 0.94 47.26
C VAL A 445 31.35 1.69 48.08
N GLN A 446 32.22 0.98 48.80
CA GLN A 446 33.31 1.63 49.56
C GLN A 446 34.43 2.14 48.64
N ASN A 447 34.75 1.39 47.59
CA ASN A 447 35.91 1.67 46.75
C ASN A 447 35.59 2.46 45.47
N HIS A 448 34.32 2.51 45.06
CA HIS A 448 33.91 3.12 43.79
C HIS A 448 32.74 4.08 43.97
N ARG A 449 32.62 5.03 43.02
CA ARG A 449 31.46 5.92 42.96
C ARG A 449 30.29 5.17 42.35
N VAL A 450 29.18 5.18 43.07
CA VAL A 450 27.91 4.55 42.69
C VAL A 450 26.82 5.59 42.88
N ASP A 451 25.73 5.48 42.12
CA ASP A 451 24.50 6.24 42.38
C ASP A 451 24.13 6.25 43.87
N HIS A 452 23.66 7.40 44.37
CA HIS A 452 23.41 7.61 45.79
C HIS A 452 22.32 6.67 46.33
N ASP A 453 21.22 6.50 45.61
CA ASP A 453 20.10 5.70 46.08
C ASP A 453 20.45 4.21 46.07
N LEU A 454 21.19 3.77 45.05
CA LEU A 454 21.73 2.43 44.98
C LEU A 454 22.74 2.17 46.11
N ARG A 455 23.64 3.13 46.40
CA ARG A 455 24.55 3.09 47.55
C ARG A 455 23.77 2.94 48.86
N MET A 456 22.73 3.76 49.07
CA MET A 456 21.93 3.69 50.30
C MET A 456 21.21 2.36 50.47
N ARG A 457 20.72 1.76 49.37
CA ARG A 457 20.14 0.41 49.41
C ARG A 457 21.14 -0.64 49.87
N VAL A 458 22.41 -0.57 49.44
CA VAL A 458 23.48 -1.47 49.91
C VAL A 458 23.74 -1.24 51.40
N VAL A 459 23.86 0.02 51.83
CA VAL A 459 24.10 0.39 53.24
C VAL A 459 23.01 -0.14 54.15
N GLU A 460 21.75 0.05 53.78
CA GLU A 460 20.59 -0.43 54.54
C GLU A 460 20.56 -1.97 54.62
N THR A 461 20.90 -2.64 53.53
CA THR A 461 20.94 -4.11 53.49
C THR A 461 22.09 -4.65 54.34
N HIS A 462 23.28 -4.06 54.25
CA HIS A 462 24.47 -4.42 55.03
C HIS A 462 24.28 -4.19 56.53
N ALA A 463 23.60 -3.10 56.91
CA ALA A 463 23.29 -2.76 58.31
C ALA A 463 22.41 -3.80 59.05
N ARG A 464 21.80 -4.75 58.33
CA ARG A 464 21.06 -5.85 58.94
C ARG A 464 21.98 -6.84 59.64
N THR A 465 23.18 -7.08 59.10
CA THR A 465 24.17 -8.01 59.65
C THR A 465 25.36 -7.30 60.29
N HIS A 466 25.74 -6.12 59.79
CA HIS A 466 26.88 -5.31 60.29
C HIS A 466 26.42 -3.87 60.57
N PRO A 467 25.59 -3.65 61.62
CA PRO A 467 25.08 -2.33 61.96
C PRO A 467 26.18 -1.28 62.23
N GLU A 468 27.33 -1.70 62.78
CA GLU A 468 28.48 -0.86 63.10
C GLU A 468 29.06 -0.12 61.87
N ASP A 469 29.07 -0.78 60.71
CA ASP A 469 29.66 -0.25 59.48
C ASP A 469 28.82 0.87 58.86
N ALA A 470 27.50 0.83 59.08
CA ALA A 470 26.57 1.80 58.50
C ALA A 470 26.44 3.08 59.35
N ILE A 471 26.75 3.02 60.65
CA ILE A 471 26.62 4.16 61.57
C ILE A 471 27.44 5.38 61.09
N PRO A 472 28.74 5.28 60.74
CA PRO A 472 29.50 6.41 60.23
C PRO A 472 28.87 7.07 59.00
N ILE A 473 28.30 6.27 58.08
CA ILE A 473 27.68 6.77 56.85
C ILE A 473 26.45 7.63 57.17
N TYR A 474 25.58 7.16 58.07
CA TYR A 474 24.41 7.96 58.50
C TYR A 474 24.80 9.21 59.28
N ARG A 475 25.90 9.17 60.07
CA ARG A 475 26.44 10.35 60.75
C ARG A 475 26.91 11.39 59.73
N ASP A 476 27.71 11.00 58.74
CA ASP A 476 28.23 11.88 57.70
C ASP A 476 27.12 12.49 56.82
N LEU A 477 26.09 11.70 56.50
CA LEU A 477 24.90 12.18 55.80
C LEU A 477 24.14 13.21 56.63
N ALA A 478 23.92 12.93 57.92
CA ALA A 478 23.26 13.87 58.82
C ALA A 478 24.01 15.20 58.88
N GLU A 479 25.33 15.18 59.05
CA GLU A 479 26.14 16.39 59.02
C GLU A 479 26.05 17.14 57.69
N THR A 480 26.07 16.42 56.56
CA THR A 480 25.96 17.00 55.22
C THR A 480 24.63 17.74 55.05
N HIS A 481 23.53 17.10 55.45
CA HIS A 481 22.20 17.70 55.44
C HIS A 481 22.11 18.92 56.36
N VAL A 482 22.72 18.86 57.55
CA VAL A 482 22.81 19.99 58.48
C VAL A 482 23.62 21.14 57.89
N ARG A 483 24.75 20.87 57.22
CA ARG A 483 25.59 21.89 56.57
C ARG A 483 24.84 22.64 55.47
N ARG A 484 24.08 21.93 54.62
CA ARG A 484 23.26 22.52 53.53
C ARG A 484 22.23 23.55 54.03
N GLY A 485 21.73 23.40 55.26
CA GLY A 485 21.05 24.48 55.97
C GLY A 485 19.63 24.82 55.49
N SER A 486 18.87 23.84 55.01
CA SER A 486 17.46 24.01 54.59
C SER A 486 16.49 23.28 55.54
N ARG A 487 15.21 23.69 55.55
CA ARG A 487 14.19 23.01 56.36
C ARG A 487 14.00 21.53 55.99
N PRO A 488 13.90 21.14 54.69
CA PRO A 488 13.90 19.73 54.30
C PRO A 488 15.21 19.02 54.69
N GLY A 489 16.36 19.68 54.51
CA GLY A 489 17.66 19.13 54.90
C GLY A 489 17.72 18.79 56.39
N TYR A 490 17.21 19.64 57.28
CA TYR A 490 17.17 19.27 58.70
C TYR A 490 16.26 18.07 58.99
N GLN A 491 15.16 17.89 58.27
CA GLN A 491 14.30 16.71 58.43
C GLN A 491 15.02 15.42 57.99
N ASP A 492 15.74 15.47 56.87
CA ASP A 492 16.55 14.34 56.40
C ASP A 492 17.72 14.04 57.35
N ALA A 493 18.33 15.08 57.94
CA ALA A 493 19.33 14.89 58.98
C ALA A 493 18.78 14.16 60.20
N ILE A 494 17.59 14.54 60.68
CA ILE A 494 16.93 13.84 61.81
C ILE A 494 16.67 12.37 61.45
N ARG A 495 16.20 12.07 60.24
CA ARG A 495 16.00 10.68 59.80
C ARG A 495 17.30 9.86 59.84
N CYS A 496 18.40 10.44 59.34
CA CYS A 496 19.71 9.78 59.38
C CYS A 496 20.16 9.53 60.83
N LEU A 497 20.01 10.52 61.71
CA LEU A 497 20.35 10.40 63.14
C LEU A 497 19.52 9.32 63.83
N LEU A 498 18.20 9.30 63.66
CA LEU A 498 17.35 8.26 64.24
C LEU A 498 17.72 6.86 63.75
N THR A 499 18.11 6.73 62.48
CA THR A 499 18.60 5.47 61.92
C THR A 499 19.92 5.06 62.58
N ALA A 500 20.89 5.97 62.68
CA ALA A 500 22.16 5.74 63.38
C ALA A 500 21.97 5.39 64.86
N GLN A 501 21.00 6.01 65.55
CA GLN A 501 20.65 5.69 66.94
C GLN A 501 20.14 4.25 67.07
N ASN A 502 19.26 3.81 66.17
CA ASN A 502 18.73 2.45 66.17
C ASN A 502 19.85 1.43 65.93
N LEU A 503 20.74 1.69 64.97
CA LEU A 503 21.89 0.82 64.70
C LEU A 503 22.85 0.77 65.89
N ALA A 504 23.16 1.90 66.52
CA ALA A 504 24.02 1.98 67.70
C ALA A 504 23.46 1.15 68.87
N GLY A 505 22.14 1.16 69.07
CA GLY A 505 21.49 0.31 70.08
C GLY A 505 21.54 -1.19 69.77
N ARG A 506 21.67 -1.57 68.50
CA ARG A 506 21.83 -2.98 68.10
C ARG A 506 23.25 -3.52 68.29
N CYS A 507 24.26 -2.64 68.32
CA CYS A 507 25.67 -3.02 68.47
C CYS A 507 26.34 -2.53 69.77
N GLY A 508 25.59 -1.94 70.71
CA GLY A 508 26.13 -1.51 72.01
C GLY A 508 26.98 -0.24 71.95
N GLN A 509 26.80 0.61 70.93
CA GLN A 509 27.53 1.86 70.71
C GLN A 509 26.73 3.11 71.12
N GLU A 510 25.77 2.96 72.06
CA GLU A 510 24.89 4.07 72.46
C GLU A 510 25.65 5.25 73.04
N THR A 511 26.69 4.99 73.84
CA THR A 511 27.52 6.05 74.46
C THR A 511 28.25 6.87 73.39
N GLU A 512 28.92 6.21 72.45
CA GLU A 512 29.64 6.88 71.35
C GLU A 512 28.68 7.67 70.45
N TYR A 513 27.47 7.13 70.21
CA TYR A 513 26.43 7.82 69.46
C TYR A 513 25.91 9.08 70.19
N SER A 514 25.67 8.99 71.50
CA SER A 514 25.26 10.11 72.34
C SER A 514 26.31 11.23 72.37
N GLU A 515 27.59 10.88 72.43
CA GLU A 515 28.70 11.84 72.33
C GLU A 515 28.72 12.55 70.96
N PHE A 516 28.53 11.81 69.87
CA PHE A 516 28.43 12.39 68.53
C PHE A 516 27.29 13.41 68.42
N VAL A 517 26.08 13.08 68.92
CA VAL A 517 24.94 14.01 68.90
C VAL A 517 25.24 15.27 69.71
N ALA A 518 25.91 15.14 70.87
CA ALA A 518 26.32 16.29 71.67
C ALA A 518 27.31 17.20 70.91
N GLN A 519 28.29 16.61 70.21
CA GLN A 519 29.25 17.34 69.37
C GLN A 519 28.55 18.04 68.20
N LEU A 520 27.63 17.37 67.51
CA LEU A 520 26.87 17.95 66.40
C LEU A 520 26.06 19.18 66.84
N ARG A 521 25.45 19.12 68.04
CA ARG A 521 24.73 20.26 68.63
C ARG A 521 25.65 21.42 68.96
N ALA A 522 26.80 21.13 69.59
CA ALA A 522 27.79 22.13 69.97
C ALA A 522 28.42 22.83 68.75
N ALA A 523 28.56 22.13 67.61
CA ALA A 523 29.05 22.70 66.36
C ALA A 523 28.03 23.67 65.69
N HIS A 524 26.75 23.61 66.07
CA HIS A 524 25.67 24.37 65.43
C HIS A 524 24.73 25.10 66.43
N PRO A 525 25.26 25.97 67.32
CA PRO A 525 24.45 26.62 68.36
C PRO A 525 23.47 27.67 67.79
N GLY A 526 23.81 28.28 66.65
CA GLY A 526 22.99 29.32 66.00
C GLY A 526 21.80 28.80 65.18
N LYS A 527 21.73 27.49 64.89
CA LYS A 527 20.70 26.89 64.03
C LYS A 527 19.45 26.52 64.84
N LYS A 528 18.65 27.51 65.26
CA LYS A 528 17.47 27.34 66.14
C LYS A 528 16.49 26.25 65.67
N LEU A 529 16.19 26.20 64.38
CA LEU A 529 15.27 25.21 63.81
C LEU A 529 15.81 23.77 63.94
N LEU A 530 17.13 23.58 63.74
CA LEU A 530 17.77 22.27 63.92
C LEU A 530 17.70 21.82 65.39
N GLN A 531 18.02 22.72 66.33
CA GLN A 531 17.96 22.41 67.77
C GLN A 531 16.54 21.99 68.18
N GLN A 532 15.51 22.73 67.74
CA GLN A 532 14.11 22.38 67.98
C GLN A 532 13.71 21.01 67.42
N LEU A 533 14.23 20.65 66.24
CA LEU A 533 13.94 19.34 65.62
C LEU A 533 14.67 18.20 66.34
N LEU A 534 15.90 18.41 66.80
CA LEU A 534 16.65 17.44 67.61
C LEU A 534 15.96 17.19 68.96
N ASP A 535 15.48 18.25 69.62
CA ASP A 535 14.73 18.13 70.88
C ASP A 535 13.43 17.35 70.70
N ARG A 536 12.69 17.65 69.63
CA ARG A 536 11.44 16.93 69.30
C ARG A 536 11.68 15.46 68.98
N ALA A 537 12.82 15.13 68.37
CA ALA A 537 13.20 13.76 68.03
C ALA A 537 13.77 12.96 69.22
N GLY A 538 13.88 13.56 70.41
CA GLY A 538 14.46 12.90 71.59
C GLY A 538 15.98 12.69 71.52
N LEU A 539 16.66 13.38 70.60
CA LEU A 539 18.12 13.31 70.39
C LEU A 539 18.83 14.30 71.33
N GLN A 540 18.81 14.00 72.62
CA GLN A 540 19.44 14.80 73.67
C GLN A 540 20.90 14.41 73.91
N ALA A 541 21.72 15.37 74.34
CA ALA A 541 23.06 15.09 74.86
C ALA A 541 22.93 14.34 76.19
N PRO A 542 23.86 13.42 76.53
CA PRO A 542 23.90 12.84 77.86
C PRO A 542 24.11 13.97 78.89
N GLY A 543 23.30 13.95 79.94
CA GLY A 543 23.32 14.93 81.02
C GLY A 543 24.53 14.81 81.93
#